data_AF-A0A1I1RIB6-F1
#
_entry.id   AF-A0A1I1RIB6-F1
#
_cell.length_a   1.000
_cell.length_b   1.000
_cell.length_c   1.000
_cell.angle_alpha   90.00
_cell.angle_beta   90.00
_cell.angle_gamma   90.00
#
_symmetry.space_group_name_H-M   'P 1'
#
loop_
_entity.id
_entity.type
_entity.pdbx_description
1 polymer ?
#
loop_
_entity_poly.entity_id
_entity_poly.type
_entity_poly.pdbx_seq_one_letter_code
_entity_poly.pdbx_strand_id
1 'polypeptide(L)' 'MHSDTVRITDLFNRYSNVKAALSGHIHLTDRVDYNSVSYFCNGAVSGAWWFGKYRHTAAGYAVVDLFADGSVENRYVNYV' A
#
# COMPACT_ATOMS: atom_id res chain seq x y z
N MET A 1 12.11 2.06 6.38
CA MET A 1 12.50 1.97 4.95
C MET A 1 13.37 0.72 4.81
N HIS A 2 13.10 -0.14 3.83
CA HIS A 2 13.89 -1.37 3.66
C HIS A 2 15.29 -1.02 3.13
N SER A 3 16.32 -1.75 3.53
CA SER A 3 17.72 -1.38 3.23
C SER A 3 18.07 -1.40 1.74
N ASP A 4 17.28 -2.07 0.91
CA ASP A 4 17.45 -2.14 -0.54
C ASP A 4 16.59 -1.11 -1.32
N THR A 5 15.96 -0.15 -0.63
CA THR A 5 14.98 0.76 -1.27
C THR A 5 15.56 1.44 -2.51
N VAL A 6 16.81 1.92 -2.46
CA VAL A 6 17.49 2.55 -3.62
C VAL A 6 17.54 1.60 -4.82
N ARG A 7 17.97 0.34 -4.59
CA ARG A 7 18.05 -0.66 -5.66
C ARG A 7 16.67 -0.98 -6.25
N ILE A 8 15.64 -1.08 -5.41
CA ILE A 8 14.27 -1.37 -5.87
C ILE A 8 13.72 -0.19 -6.69
N THR A 9 13.85 1.04 -6.19
CA THR A 9 13.36 2.22 -6.90
C THR A 9 14.09 2.45 -8.23
N ASP A 10 15.39 2.15 -8.29
CA ASP A 10 16.16 2.19 -9.54
C ASP A 10 15.66 1.17 -10.57
N LEU A 11 15.29 -0.04 -10.12
CA LEU A 11 14.69 -1.06 -10.98
C LEU A 11 13.32 -0.61 -11.50
N PHE A 12 12.46 -0.06 -10.64
CA PHE A 12 11.14 0.42 -11.05
C PHE A 12 11.25 1.61 -12.01
N ASN A 13 12.23 2.48 -11.81
CA ASN A 13 12.52 3.57 -12.75
C ASN A 13 12.94 3.05 -14.12
N ARG A 14 13.79 2.02 -14.15
CA ARG A 14 14.26 1.39 -15.40
C ARG A 14 13.13 0.67 -16.14
N TYR A 15 12.19 0.09 -15.41
CA TYR A 15 11.12 -0.76 -15.94
C TYR A 15 9.75 -0.15 -15.63
N SER A 16 9.27 0.71 -16.54
CA SER A 16 8.05 1.52 -16.39
C SER A 16 6.74 0.71 -16.40
N ASN A 17 6.80 -0.61 -16.51
CA ASN A 17 5.65 -1.51 -16.39
C ASN A 17 5.23 -1.75 -14.93
N VAL A 18 6.03 -1.35 -13.94
CA VAL A 18 5.62 -1.33 -12.53
C VAL A 18 4.77 -0.08 -12.29
N LYS A 19 3.51 -0.26 -11.87
CA LYS A 19 2.54 0.84 -11.64
C LYS A 19 2.14 1.00 -10.17
N ALA A 20 2.18 -0.10 -9.42
CA ALA A 20 1.81 -0.11 -8.02
C ALA A 20 2.71 -1.07 -7.21
N ALA A 21 2.95 -0.72 -5.95
CA ALA A 21 3.63 -1.56 -4.97
C ALA A 21 2.76 -1.70 -3.71
N LEU A 22 2.37 -2.93 -3.37
CA LEU A 22 1.56 -3.22 -2.19
C LEU A 22 2.48 -3.57 -1.01
N SER A 23 2.20 -2.98 0.15
CA SER A 23 2.97 -3.15 1.37
C SER A 23 2.07 -3.20 2.61
N GLY A 24 2.70 -3.48 3.75
CA GLY A 24 2.06 -3.57 5.06
C GLY A 24 3.07 -3.32 6.18
N HIS A 25 3.12 -4.20 7.17
CA HIS A 25 4.07 -4.21 8.30
C HIS A 25 3.86 -3.11 9.36
N ILE A 26 3.62 -1.85 8.97
CA ILE A 26 3.51 -0.74 9.94
C ILE A 26 2.10 -0.56 10.53
N HIS A 27 1.11 -1.30 10.02
CA HIS A 27 -0.29 -1.29 10.45
C HIS A 27 -1.02 0.05 10.27
N LEU A 28 -0.50 0.92 9.41
CA LEU A 28 -1.12 2.19 9.04
C LEU A 28 -1.57 2.14 7.59
N THR A 29 -2.55 2.97 7.26
CA THR A 29 -2.93 3.20 5.87
C THR A 29 -2.22 4.45 5.37
N ASP A 30 -1.40 4.29 4.34
CA ASP A 30 -0.78 5.40 3.62
C ASP A 30 -0.64 5.11 2.12
N ARG A 31 -0.54 6.20 1.35
CA ARG A 31 -0.24 6.17 -0.07
C ARG A 31 0.85 7.19 -0.36
N VAL A 32 1.85 6.77 -1.12
CA VAL A 32 2.89 7.64 -1.67
C VAL A 32 2.96 7.44 -3.17
N ASP A 33 2.95 8.53 -3.92
CA ASP A 33 3.23 8.51 -5.35
C ASP A 33 4.67 8.98 -5.57
N TYR A 34 5.50 8.11 -6.13
CA TYR A 34 6.90 8.40 -6.37
C TYR A 34 7.37 7.74 -7.66
N ASN A 35 7.99 8.53 -8.53
CA ASN A 35 8.57 8.05 -9.78
C ASN A 35 7.61 7.21 -10.64
N SER A 36 6.37 7.70 -10.82
CA SER A 36 5.31 7.03 -11.59
C SER A 36 4.84 5.68 -11.04
N VAL A 37 5.17 5.36 -9.79
CA VAL A 37 4.67 4.18 -9.05
C VAL A 37 3.87 4.65 -7.84
N SER A 38 2.68 4.07 -7.65
CA SER A 38 1.88 4.24 -6.44
C SER A 38 2.24 3.18 -5.40
N TYR A 39 2.71 3.59 -4.23
CA TYR A 39 3.03 2.73 -3.10
C TYR A 39 1.88 2.77 -2.11
N PHE A 40 1.40 1.61 -1.71
CA PHE A 40 0.25 1.47 -0.81
C PHE A 40 0.66 0.69 0.44
N CYS A 41 0.51 1.27 1.61
CA CYS A 41 0.49 0.52 2.87
C CYS A 41 -0.97 0.26 3.26
N ASN A 42 -1.37 -1.01 3.26
CA ASN A 42 -2.78 -1.38 3.36
C ASN A 42 -3.21 -1.77 4.79
N GLY A 43 -2.76 -1.03 5.80
CA GLY A 43 -3.20 -1.20 7.18
C GLY A 43 -3.04 -2.63 7.70
N ALA A 44 -3.99 -3.10 8.52
CA ALA A 44 -4.11 -4.52 8.84
C ALA A 44 -5.52 -4.92 9.31
N VAL A 45 -5.78 -6.22 9.22
CA VAL A 45 -7.04 -6.85 9.66
C VAL A 45 -7.08 -7.18 11.15
N SER A 46 -6.05 -6.89 11.96
CA SER A 46 -5.97 -7.37 13.34
C SER A 46 -6.72 -6.48 14.35
N GLY A 47 -7.99 -6.13 14.08
CA GLY A 47 -8.78 -5.24 14.95
C GLY A 47 -8.96 -5.75 16.39
N ALA A 48 -9.02 -7.06 16.58
CA ALA A 48 -9.12 -7.70 17.90
C ALA A 48 -7.84 -7.57 18.76
N TRP A 49 -6.68 -7.28 18.15
CA TRP A 49 -5.42 -7.06 18.89
C TRP A 49 -5.23 -5.62 19.34
N TRP A 50 -5.92 -4.66 18.71
CA TRP A 50 -5.78 -3.24 19.02
C TRP A 50 -6.96 -2.67 19.81
N PHE A 51 -7.99 -3.49 20.06
CA PHE A 51 -9.22 -3.09 20.76
C PHE A 51 -9.81 -1.78 20.22
N GLY A 52 -9.71 -1.58 18.90
CA GLY A 52 -10.07 -0.33 18.23
C GLY A 52 -9.06 0.08 17.16
N LYS A 53 -8.87 1.39 16.98
CA LYS A 53 -7.97 1.97 15.97
C LYS A 53 -6.51 1.90 16.42
N TYR A 54 -5.62 1.48 15.52
CA TYR A 54 -4.17 1.59 15.72
C TYR A 54 -3.67 2.92 15.16
N ARG A 55 -3.22 3.84 16.04
CA ARG A 55 -2.75 5.19 15.66
C ARG A 55 -3.69 5.87 14.66
N HIS A 56 -4.98 5.89 14.99
CA HIS A 56 -6.07 6.44 14.16
C HIS A 56 -6.42 5.65 12.89
N THR A 57 -5.71 4.58 12.54
CA THR A 57 -6.05 3.66 11.45
C THR A 57 -7.04 2.61 11.95
N ALA A 58 -8.19 2.49 11.27
CA ALA A 58 -9.16 1.44 11.56
C ALA A 58 -8.70 0.08 11.00
N ALA A 59 -9.16 -0.99 11.64
CA ALA A 59 -8.95 -2.32 11.11
C ALA A 59 -9.75 -2.49 9.80
N GLY A 60 -9.11 -3.07 8.81
CA GLY A 60 -9.63 -3.09 7.45
C GLY A 60 -8.75 -3.90 6.52
N TYR A 61 -9.13 -3.90 5.24
CA TYR A 61 -8.42 -4.55 4.14
C TYR A 61 -8.51 -3.67 2.90
N ALA A 62 -7.59 -3.85 1.95
CA ALA A 62 -7.66 -3.15 0.68
C ALA A 62 -8.33 -3.99 -0.40
N VAL A 63 -9.15 -3.35 -1.22
CA VAL A 63 -9.61 -3.84 -2.51
C VAL A 63 -8.78 -3.15 -3.57
N VAL A 64 -8.11 -3.93 -4.42
CA VAL A 64 -7.22 -3.45 -5.48
C VAL A 64 -7.82 -3.81 -6.83
N ASP A 65 -8.23 -2.80 -7.58
CA ASP A 65 -8.74 -2.95 -8.94
C ASP A 65 -7.61 -2.62 -9.94
N LEU A 66 -7.38 -3.55 -10.88
CA LEU A 66 -6.35 -3.44 -11.91
C LEU A 66 -7.03 -3.32 -13.27
N PHE A 67 -6.74 -2.25 -14.00
CA PHE A 67 -7.39 -1.95 -15.27
C PHE A 67 -6.50 -2.26 -16.47
N ALA A 68 -7.13 -2.46 -17.64
CA ALA A 68 -6.43 -2.81 -18.89
C ALA A 68 -5.48 -1.72 -19.40
N ASP A 69 -5.72 -0.45 -19.03
CA ASP A 69 -4.85 0.68 -19.35
C ASP A 69 -3.65 0.82 -18.39
N GLY A 70 -3.54 -0.08 -17.41
CA GLY A 70 -2.50 -0.09 -16.39
C GLY A 70 -2.76 0.86 -15.23
N SER A 71 -3.91 1.53 -15.18
CA SER A 71 -4.34 2.25 -13.98
C SER A 71 -4.66 1.27 -12.84
N VAL A 72 -4.51 1.75 -11.61
CA VAL A 72 -4.71 0.97 -10.39
C VAL A 72 -5.53 1.80 -9.41
N GLU A 73 -6.65 1.25 -8.95
CA GLU A 73 -7.40 1.78 -7.81
C GLU A 73 -7.15 0.91 -6.58
N ASN A 74 -6.84 1.53 -5.44
CA ASN A 74 -6.64 0.84 -4.17
C ASN A 74 -7.51 1.52 -3.12
N ARG A 75 -8.57 0.82 -2.71
CA ARG A 75 -9.55 1.32 -1.74
C ARG A 75 -9.44 0.54 -0.44
N TYR A 76 -9.19 1.25 0.66
CA TYR A 76 -9.19 0.65 1.98
C TYR A 76 -10.63 0.57 2.53
N VAL A 77 -11.04 -0.62 2.96
CA VAL A 77 -12.37 -0.94 3.48
C VAL A 77 -12.25 -1.28 4.96
N ASN A 78 -12.89 -0.47 5.80
CA ASN A 78 -12.99 -0.71 7.24
C ASN A 78 -14.20 -1.59 7.54
N TYR A 79 -14.10 -2.44 8.56
CA TYR A 79 -15.20 -3.31 8.99
C TYR A 79 -15.55 -3.19 10.49
N VAL A 80 -14.92 -2.23 11.19
CA VAL A 80 -15.13 -1.95 12.62
C VAL A 80 -15.45 -0.47 12.82
#